data_AF-A0A3G8XT92-F1
#
_entry.id   AF-A0A3G8XT92-F1
#
_cell.length_a   1.000
_cell.length_b   1.000
_cell.length_c   1.000
_cell.angle_alpha   90.00
_cell.angle_beta   90.00
_cell.angle_gamma   90.00
#
_symmetry.space_group_name_H-M   'P 1'
#
loop_
_entity.id
_entity.type
_entity.pdbx_description
1 polymer ?
#
loop_
_entity_poly.entity_id
_entity_poly.type
_entity_poly.pdbx_seq_one_letter_code
_entity_poly.pdbx_strand_id
1 'polypeptide(L)'
;MLYTIIKAIHIIFMVSYFAGIFYLVRLFVYYKDTDNFEENKKQILREQYVFMARRLWNIITVPAGVIMLTTGLIMISLNFGLMKTPWFHLKLTFLVGLAAYHFWCWKKVLQIKNLQGNILPIENIKLRQANEIATFILFLVVFTVILKSLVISFWWQLIVGFVVLVFAIMMTVKLVNKKKK
;
A
#
# COMPACT_ATOMS: atom_id res chain seq x y z
N MET A 1 -24.70 -4.35 16.90
CA MET A 1 -24.32 -5.50 16.04
C MET A 1 -23.98 -5.08 14.61
N LEU A 2 -24.81 -4.27 13.95
CA LEU A 2 -24.55 -3.82 12.56
C LEU A 2 -23.19 -3.10 12.42
N TYR A 3 -22.90 -2.13 13.29
CA TYR A 3 -21.62 -1.39 13.26
C TYR A 3 -20.38 -2.31 13.38
N THR A 4 -20.42 -3.31 14.25
CA THR A 4 -19.30 -4.24 14.45
C THR A 4 -19.09 -5.16 13.25
N ILE A 5 -20.17 -5.59 12.59
CA ILE A 5 -20.10 -6.36 11.34
C ILE A 5 -19.49 -5.51 10.23
N ILE A 6 -19.97 -4.28 10.03
CA ILE A 6 -19.44 -3.37 9.02
C ILE A 6 -17.96 -3.06 9.30
N LYS A 7 -17.58 -2.87 10.57
CA LYS A 7 -16.18 -2.69 10.96
C LYS A 7 -15.31 -3.90 10.59
N ALA A 8 -15.81 -5.12 10.79
CA ALA A 8 -15.09 -6.33 10.38
C ALA A 8 -14.90 -6.38 8.86
N ILE A 9 -15.97 -6.13 8.09
CA ILE A 9 -15.92 -6.05 6.62
C ILE A 9 -14.91 -4.99 6.17
N HIS A 10 -14.96 -3.79 6.77
CA HIS A 10 -14.03 -2.71 6.48
C HIS A 10 -12.57 -3.13 6.68
N ILE A 11 -12.26 -3.81 7.78
CA ILE A 11 -10.89 -4.28 8.08
C ILE A 11 -10.45 -5.35 7.06
N ILE A 12 -11.31 -6.31 6.72
CA ILE A 12 -11.00 -7.36 5.73
C ILE A 12 -10.64 -6.73 4.38
N PHE A 13 -11.45 -5.80 3.90
CA PHE A 13 -11.20 -5.14 2.62
C PHE A 13 -10.05 -4.13 2.69
N MET A 14 -9.79 -3.52 3.85
CA MET A 14 -8.57 -2.74 4.07
C MET A 14 -7.31 -3.59 3.91
N VAL A 15 -7.26 -4.78 4.53
CA VAL A 15 -6.12 -5.70 4.39
C VAL A 15 -5.95 -6.14 2.93
N SER A 16 -7.05 -6.54 2.27
CA SER A 16 -7.03 -6.93 0.86
C SER A 16 -6.53 -5.80 -0.06
N TYR A 17 -6.97 -4.56 0.20
CA TYR A 17 -6.54 -3.38 -0.54
C TYR A 17 -5.05 -3.11 -0.39
N PHE A 18 -4.52 -3.10 0.84
CA PHE A 18 -3.09 -2.89 1.08
C PHE A 18 -2.24 -4.03 0.50
N ALA A 19 -2.71 -5.27 0.58
CA ALA A 19 -2.03 -6.40 -0.06
C ALA A 19 -1.94 -6.21 -1.59
N GLY A 20 -3.03 -5.75 -2.23
CA GLY A 20 -3.05 -5.42 -3.65
C GLY A 20 -2.05 -4.31 -4.01
N ILE A 21 -2.02 -3.24 -3.23
CA ILE A 21 -1.08 -2.13 -3.44
C ILE A 21 0.39 -2.57 -3.31
N PHE A 22 0.74 -3.28 -2.23
CA PHE A 22 2.12 -3.74 -2.02
C PHE A 22 2.59 -4.66 -3.15
N TYR A 23 1.71 -5.58 -3.56
CA TYR A 23 2.03 -6.49 -4.65
C TYR A 23 2.17 -5.75 -5.99
N LEU A 24 1.36 -4.71 -6.23
CA LEU A 24 1.42 -3.94 -7.46
C LEU A 24 2.76 -3.22 -7.64
N VAL A 25 3.23 -2.53 -6.60
CA VAL A 25 4.50 -1.79 -6.66
C VAL A 25 5.66 -2.75 -6.94
N ARG A 26 5.60 -3.95 -6.35
CA ARG A 26 6.58 -5.00 -6.57
C ARG A 26 6.56 -5.51 -8.01
N LEU A 27 5.39 -5.61 -8.66
CA LEU A 27 5.31 -5.91 -10.09
C LEU A 27 5.99 -4.82 -10.93
N PHE A 28 5.91 -3.54 -10.55
CA PHE A 28 6.63 -2.47 -11.27
C PHE A 28 8.15 -2.60 -11.15
N VAL A 29 8.65 -2.96 -9.95
CA VAL A 29 10.08 -3.23 -9.74
C VAL A 29 10.51 -4.41 -10.62
N TYR A 30 9.74 -5.50 -10.64
CA TYR A 30 10.06 -6.66 -11.49
C TYR A 30 10.00 -6.35 -12.98
N TYR A 31 9.04 -5.54 -13.42
CA TYR A 31 9.01 -5.04 -14.79
C TYR A 31 10.30 -4.27 -15.11
N LYS A 32 10.75 -3.37 -14.22
CA LYS A 32 11.99 -2.60 -14.41
C LYS A 32 13.25 -3.47 -14.34
N ASP A 33 13.25 -4.53 -13.55
CA ASP A 33 14.37 -5.49 -13.48
C ASP A 33 14.57 -6.22 -14.82
N THR A 34 13.52 -6.35 -15.65
CA THR A 34 13.63 -6.96 -16.99
C THR A 34 14.46 -6.16 -17.99
N ASP A 35 14.78 -4.90 -17.68
CA ASP A 35 15.59 -4.04 -18.56
C ASP A 35 17.00 -4.60 -18.81
N ASN A 36 17.51 -5.43 -17.91
CA ASN A 36 18.83 -6.06 -18.01
C ASN A 36 18.78 -7.46 -18.64
N PHE A 37 17.62 -7.92 -19.10
CA PHE A 37 17.47 -9.23 -19.73
C PHE A 37 17.60 -9.14 -21.25
N GLU A 38 17.96 -10.27 -21.87
CA GLU A 38 17.91 -10.44 -23.32
C GLU A 38 16.50 -10.19 -23.88
N GLU A 39 16.42 -9.69 -25.11
CA GLU A 39 15.20 -9.12 -25.69
C GLU A 39 14.01 -10.10 -25.68
N ASN A 40 14.24 -11.37 -26.03
CA ASN A 40 13.20 -12.39 -26.06
C ASN A 40 12.61 -12.64 -24.65
N LYS A 41 13.47 -12.85 -23.65
CA LYS A 41 13.06 -13.05 -22.25
C LYS A 41 12.39 -11.82 -21.66
N LYS A 42 12.89 -10.64 -21.99
CA LYS A 42 12.34 -9.33 -21.58
C LYS A 42 10.92 -9.14 -22.09
N GLN A 43 10.66 -9.41 -23.37
CA GLN A 43 9.33 -9.26 -23.94
C GLN A 43 8.29 -10.15 -23.25
N ILE A 44 8.58 -11.46 -23.12
CA ILE A 44 7.67 -12.43 -22.50
C ILE A 44 7.33 -12.04 -21.05
N LEU A 45 8.35 -11.68 -20.26
CA LEU A 45 8.12 -11.31 -18.85
C LEU A 45 7.37 -9.98 -18.72
N ARG A 46 7.64 -9.00 -19.59
CA ARG A 46 6.94 -7.70 -19.57
C ARG A 46 5.46 -7.85 -19.88
N GLU A 47 5.10 -8.65 -20.89
CA GLU A 47 3.71 -8.96 -21.20
C GLU A 47 3.00 -9.60 -19.99
N GLN A 48 3.64 -10.57 -19.36
CA GLN A 48 3.11 -11.24 -18.17
C GLN A 48 2.93 -10.27 -16.99
N TYR A 49 3.93 -9.44 -16.69
CA TYR A 49 3.83 -8.48 -15.58
C TYR A 49 2.76 -7.41 -15.82
N VAL A 50 2.58 -6.95 -17.07
CA VAL A 50 1.49 -6.02 -17.43
C VAL A 50 0.13 -6.69 -17.24
N PHE A 51 0.00 -7.95 -17.67
CA PHE A 51 -1.22 -8.73 -17.45
C PHE A 51 -1.54 -8.89 -15.96
N MET A 52 -0.55 -9.30 -15.15
CA MET A 52 -0.70 -9.48 -13.71
C MET A 52 -1.07 -8.16 -13.01
N ALA A 53 -0.40 -7.07 -13.35
CA ALA A 53 -0.65 -5.76 -12.75
C ALA A 53 -2.08 -5.27 -13.05
N ARG A 54 -2.55 -5.42 -14.29
CA ARG A 54 -3.93 -5.04 -14.67
C ARG A 54 -4.98 -5.89 -13.97
N ARG A 55 -4.74 -7.20 -13.90
CA ARG A 55 -5.67 -8.14 -13.25
C ARG A 55 -5.77 -7.87 -11.76
N LEU A 56 -4.63 -7.71 -11.09
CA LEU A 56 -4.55 -7.34 -9.67
C LEU A 56 -5.27 -6.01 -9.39
N TRP A 57 -5.06 -5.03 -10.26
CA TRP A 57 -5.65 -3.72 -10.09
C TRP A 57 -7.18 -3.76 -10.22
N ASN A 58 -7.69 -4.33 -11.30
CA ASN A 58 -9.12 -4.32 -11.62
C ASN A 58 -9.94 -5.33 -10.80
N ILE A 59 -9.36 -6.49 -10.43
CA ILE A 59 -10.09 -7.56 -9.75
C ILE A 59 -9.98 -7.44 -8.23
N ILE A 60 -8.82 -7.03 -7.71
CA ILE A 60 -8.56 -7.05 -6.27
C ILE A 60 -8.50 -5.63 -5.72
N THR A 61 -7.58 -4.81 -6.22
CA THR A 61 -7.24 -3.52 -5.58
C THR A 61 -8.39 -2.51 -5.65
N VAL A 62 -8.98 -2.31 -6.83
CA VAL A 62 -10.08 -1.35 -7.00
C VAL A 62 -11.35 -1.81 -6.28
N PRO A 63 -11.85 -3.06 -6.46
CA PRO A 63 -13.04 -3.51 -5.74
C PRO A 63 -12.88 -3.48 -4.22
N ALA A 64 -11.71 -3.91 -3.71
CA ALA A 64 -11.43 -3.85 -2.28
C ALA A 64 -11.39 -2.40 -1.76
N GLY A 65 -10.80 -1.48 -2.54
CA GLY A 65 -10.76 -0.05 -2.20
C GLY A 65 -12.15 0.57 -2.15
N VAL A 66 -13.01 0.24 -3.11
CA VAL A 66 -14.41 0.71 -3.15
C VAL A 66 -15.19 0.20 -1.95
N ILE A 67 -15.11 -1.10 -1.64
CA ILE A 67 -15.83 -1.67 -0.49
C ILE A 67 -15.29 -1.10 0.83
N MET A 68 -13.96 -0.96 0.96
CA MET A 68 -13.34 -0.32 2.12
C MET A 68 -13.83 1.12 2.30
N LEU A 69 -13.89 1.91 1.21
CA LEU A 69 -14.36 3.29 1.26
C LEU A 69 -15.84 3.37 1.64
N THR A 70 -16.71 2.60 0.98
CA THR A 70 -18.15 2.59 1.24
C THR A 70 -18.46 2.15 2.66
N THR A 71 -17.82 1.08 3.15
CA THR A 71 -17.99 0.64 4.55
C THR A 71 -17.46 1.68 5.55
N GLY A 72 -16.37 2.36 5.22
CA GLY A 72 -15.84 3.47 6.01
C GLY A 72 -16.83 4.64 6.11
N LEU A 73 -17.45 5.03 4.99
CA LEU A 73 -18.47 6.09 4.96
C LEU A 73 -19.72 5.69 5.75
N ILE A 74 -20.19 4.44 5.61
CA ILE A 74 -21.34 3.95 6.38
C ILE A 74 -21.04 4.00 7.89
N MET A 75 -19.82 3.62 8.31
CA MET A 75 -19.42 3.71 9.72
C MET A 75 -19.43 5.14 10.26
N ILE A 76 -19.05 6.13 9.44
CA ILE A 76 -19.10 7.56 9.80
C ILE A 76 -20.56 7.99 9.97
N SER A 77 -21.44 7.63 9.04
CA SER A 77 -22.86 7.97 9.11
C SER A 77 -23.55 7.36 10.35
N LEU A 78 -23.17 6.13 10.73
CA LEU A 78 -23.69 5.46 11.92
C LEU A 78 -23.14 6.04 13.24
N ASN A 79 -22.03 6.76 13.20
CA ASN A 79 -21.43 7.39 14.38
C ASN A 79 -20.81 8.75 14.04
N PHE A 80 -21.69 9.74 13.92
CA PHE A 80 -21.30 11.11 13.59
C PHE A 80 -20.39 11.77 14.64
N GLY A 81 -20.38 11.26 15.87
CA GLY A 81 -19.48 11.71 16.93
C GLY A 81 -17.99 11.50 16.61
N LEU A 82 -17.66 10.59 15.70
CA LEU A 82 -16.29 10.37 15.24
C LEU A 82 -15.66 11.63 14.62
N MET A 83 -16.44 12.39 13.86
CA MET A 83 -15.98 13.64 13.23
C MET A 83 -15.63 14.74 14.24
N LYS A 84 -16.06 14.63 15.50
CA LYS A 84 -15.70 15.58 16.56
C LYS A 84 -14.38 15.25 17.25
N THR A 85 -13.75 14.12 16.89
CA THR A 85 -12.54 13.65 17.58
C THR A 85 -11.27 13.97 16.79
N PRO A 86 -10.23 14.56 17.42
CA PRO A 86 -9.00 14.96 16.72
C PRO A 86 -8.30 13.81 15.97
N TRP A 87 -8.29 12.60 16.54
CA TRP A 87 -7.66 11.43 15.92
C TRP A 87 -8.34 11.02 14.60
N PHE A 88 -9.63 11.34 14.44
CA PHE A 88 -10.36 11.02 13.22
C PHE A 88 -9.97 11.94 12.07
N HIS A 89 -9.72 13.23 12.34
CA HIS A 89 -9.16 14.15 11.36
C HIS A 89 -7.76 13.71 10.91
N LEU A 90 -6.92 13.27 11.87
CA LEU A 90 -5.61 12.69 11.55
C LEU A 90 -5.75 11.45 10.64
N LYS A 91 -6.67 10.53 10.96
CA LYS A 91 -6.97 9.39 10.08
C LYS A 91 -7.36 9.83 8.68
N LEU A 92 -8.19 10.87 8.55
CA LEU A 92 -8.64 11.38 7.26
C LEU A 92 -7.49 11.97 6.44
N THR A 93 -6.53 12.67 7.08
CA THR A 93 -5.33 13.14 6.39
C THR A 93 -4.49 12.00 5.80
N PHE A 94 -4.32 10.90 6.55
CA PHE A 94 -3.64 9.71 6.00
C PHE A 94 -4.45 9.02 4.89
N LEU A 95 -5.78 9.05 4.96
CA LEU A 95 -6.63 8.53 3.89
C LEU A 95 -6.47 9.35 2.60
N VAL A 96 -6.34 10.67 2.69
CA VAL A 96 -6.03 11.52 1.52
C VAL A 96 -4.66 11.19 0.95
N GLY A 97 -3.64 10.99 1.80
CA GLY A 97 -2.33 10.52 1.36
C GLY A 97 -2.38 9.16 0.67
N LEU A 98 -3.17 8.22 1.20
CA LEU A 98 -3.41 6.91 0.59
C LEU A 98 -4.13 7.03 -0.76
N ALA A 99 -5.09 7.95 -0.89
CA ALA A 99 -5.77 8.21 -2.16
C ALA A 99 -4.83 8.79 -3.22
N ALA A 100 -3.94 9.73 -2.84
CA ALA A 100 -2.90 10.23 -3.72
C ALA A 100 -1.95 9.10 -4.18
N TYR A 101 -1.57 8.22 -3.25
CA TYR A 101 -0.75 7.05 -3.54
C TYR A 101 -1.46 6.05 -4.48
N HIS A 102 -2.74 5.78 -4.24
CA HIS A 102 -3.57 4.96 -5.11
C HIS A 102 -3.62 5.51 -6.53
N PHE A 103 -3.81 6.82 -6.68
CA PHE A 103 -3.83 7.46 -8.00
C PHE A 103 -2.46 7.38 -8.69
N TRP A 104 -1.37 7.51 -7.94
CA TRP A 104 -0.04 7.29 -8.47
C TRP A 104 0.12 5.85 -8.99
N CYS A 105 -0.31 4.83 -8.23
CA CYS A 105 -0.32 3.44 -8.66
C CYS A 105 -1.16 3.23 -9.93
N TRP A 106 -2.38 3.79 -9.98
CA TRP A 106 -3.26 3.76 -11.15
C TRP A 106 -2.53 4.27 -12.41
N LYS A 107 -1.91 5.46 -12.31
CA LYS A 107 -1.14 6.05 -13.41
C LYS A 107 -0.02 5.14 -13.90
N LYS A 108 0.67 4.45 -12.98
CA LYS A 108 1.73 3.51 -13.35
C LYS A 108 1.22 2.25 -14.04
N VAL A 109 0.07 1.70 -13.61
CA VAL A 109 -0.59 0.59 -14.32
C VAL A 109 -0.94 0.99 -15.77
N LEU A 110 -1.47 2.20 -15.97
CA LEU A 110 -1.74 2.71 -17.31
C LEU A 110 -0.46 2.94 -18.12
N GLN A 111 0.59 3.46 -17.48
CA GLN A 111 1.87 3.70 -18.13
C GLN A 111 2.50 2.40 -18.64
N ILE A 112 2.60 1.34 -17.80
CA ILE A 112 3.16 0.05 -18.24
C ILE A 112 2.34 -0.61 -19.36
N LYS A 113 1.02 -0.39 -19.37
CA LYS A 113 0.15 -0.86 -20.45
C LYS A 113 0.47 -0.14 -21.77
N ASN A 114 0.64 1.18 -21.72
CA ASN A 114 0.85 1.99 -22.92
C ASN A 114 2.28 1.90 -23.48
N LEU A 115 3.24 1.44 -22.67
CA LEU A 115 4.63 1.27 -23.11
C LEU A 115 4.80 0.19 -24.19
N GLN A 116 3.86 -0.73 -24.38
CA GLN A 116 3.96 -1.82 -25.38
C GLN A 116 5.29 -2.60 -25.30
N GLY A 117 5.81 -2.80 -24.09
CA GLY A 117 7.11 -3.46 -23.91
C GLY A 117 8.31 -2.53 -23.98
N ASN A 118 8.15 -1.20 -23.97
CA ASN A 118 9.23 -0.21 -23.82
C ASN A 118 9.66 -0.01 -22.36
N ILE A 119 10.79 0.69 -22.19
CA ILE A 119 11.43 0.93 -20.89
C ILE A 119 10.58 1.86 -20.02
N LEU A 120 10.48 1.56 -18.72
CA LEU A 120 9.90 2.47 -17.74
C LEU A 120 10.90 3.60 -17.42
N PRO A 121 10.56 4.89 -17.66
CA PRO A 121 11.45 6.03 -17.38
C PRO A 121 11.44 6.39 -15.89
N ILE A 122 11.68 5.40 -15.02
CA ILE A 122 11.77 5.56 -13.56
C ILE A 122 12.89 4.66 -13.09
N GLU A 123 13.75 5.20 -12.22
CA GLU A 123 14.80 4.42 -11.58
C GLU A 123 14.22 3.31 -10.69
N ASN A 124 14.87 2.16 -10.71
CA ASN A 124 14.47 1.00 -9.91
C ASN A 124 14.45 1.32 -8.40
N ILE A 125 15.42 2.14 -7.93
CA ILE A 125 15.52 2.60 -6.54
C ILE A 125 14.26 3.37 -6.12
N LYS A 126 13.78 4.30 -6.97
CA LYS A 126 12.56 5.08 -6.71
C LYS A 126 11.31 4.20 -6.60
N LEU A 127 11.23 3.13 -7.40
CA LEU A 127 10.14 2.15 -7.32
C LEU A 127 10.20 1.31 -6.04
N ARG A 128 11.39 0.95 -5.56
CA ARG A 128 11.57 0.25 -4.28
C ARG A 128 11.19 1.15 -3.10
N GLN A 129 11.64 2.40 -3.11
CA GLN A 129 11.27 3.40 -2.11
C GLN A 129 9.75 3.65 -2.07
N ALA A 130 9.08 3.63 -3.23
CA ALA A 130 7.62 3.75 -3.27
C ALA A 130 6.91 2.63 -2.46
N ASN A 131 7.45 1.41 -2.47
CA ASN A 131 6.89 0.32 -1.67
C ASN A 131 7.05 0.56 -0.16
N GLU A 132 8.14 1.20 0.25
CA GLU A 132 8.36 1.59 1.65
C GLU A 132 7.32 2.64 2.06
N ILE A 133 7.07 3.66 1.23
CA ILE A 133 6.05 4.70 1.48
C ILE A 133 4.68 4.08 1.77
N ALA A 134 4.25 3.09 0.99
CA ALA A 134 2.99 2.40 1.25
C ALA A 134 2.97 1.73 2.64
N THR A 135 4.11 1.19 3.07
CA THR A 135 4.27 0.51 4.37
C THR A 135 4.19 1.52 5.52
N PHE A 136 4.82 2.68 5.36
CA PHE A 136 4.70 3.80 6.30
C PHE A 136 3.25 4.25 6.45
N ILE A 137 2.52 4.44 5.33
CA ILE A 137 1.10 4.81 5.36
C ILE A 137 0.27 3.77 6.11
N LEU A 138 0.48 2.47 5.86
CA LEU A 138 -0.22 1.39 6.58
C LEU A 138 0.01 1.50 8.09
N PHE A 139 1.26 1.66 8.52
CA PHE A 139 1.61 1.81 9.93
C PHE A 139 0.88 3.01 10.55
N LEU A 140 0.98 4.18 9.93
CA LEU A 140 0.35 5.40 10.44
C LEU A 140 -1.17 5.23 10.56
N VAL A 141 -1.83 4.64 9.56
CA VAL A 141 -3.28 4.40 9.58
C VAL A 141 -3.67 3.42 10.70
N VAL A 142 -2.98 2.28 10.82
CA VAL A 142 -3.31 1.25 11.82
C VAL A 142 -3.11 1.79 13.24
N PHE A 143 -1.96 2.42 13.51
CA PHE A 143 -1.68 2.98 14.84
C PHE A 143 -2.66 4.09 15.21
N THR A 144 -3.03 4.96 14.26
CA THR A 144 -4.05 6.00 14.48
C THR A 144 -5.40 5.41 14.85
N VAL A 145 -5.82 4.32 14.21
CA VAL A 145 -7.11 3.67 14.47
C VAL A 145 -7.14 2.92 15.80
N ILE A 146 -6.03 2.25 16.17
CA ILE A 146 -5.96 1.44 17.38
C ILE A 146 -5.77 2.33 18.62
N LEU A 147 -4.88 3.31 18.56
CA LEU A 147 -4.53 4.15 19.70
C LEU A 147 -5.45 5.37 19.86
N LYS A 148 -6.14 5.79 18.80
CA LYS A 148 -7.08 6.91 18.82
C LYS A 148 -6.44 8.17 19.43
N SER A 149 -6.97 8.68 20.54
CA SER A 149 -6.44 9.86 21.25
C SER A 149 -5.02 9.66 21.80
N LEU A 150 -4.64 8.42 22.14
CA LEU A 150 -3.30 8.12 22.64
C LEU A 150 -2.22 8.34 21.58
N VAL A 151 -2.57 8.25 20.29
CA VAL A 151 -1.64 8.50 19.19
C VAL A 151 -1.10 9.94 19.21
N ILE A 152 -1.95 10.88 19.64
CA ILE A 152 -1.60 12.31 19.71
C ILE A 152 -0.71 12.56 20.94
N SER A 153 -1.03 11.93 22.07
CA SER A 153 -0.28 12.10 23.31
C SER A 153 1.11 11.44 23.28
N PHE A 154 1.26 10.32 22.55
CA PHE A 154 2.47 9.49 22.56
C PHE A 154 3.11 9.34 21.17
N TRP A 155 2.94 10.34 20.30
CA TRP A 155 3.42 10.32 18.92
C TRP A 155 4.91 10.00 18.79
N TRP A 156 5.76 10.48 19.72
CA TRP A 156 7.20 10.19 19.71
C TRP A 156 7.52 8.71 19.96
N GLN A 157 6.80 8.07 20.88
CA GLN A 157 7.00 6.64 21.18
C GLN A 157 6.65 5.77 19.97
N LEU A 158 5.70 6.21 19.15
CA LEU A 158 5.31 5.53 17.92
C LEU A 158 6.37 5.61 16.85
N ILE A 159 6.98 6.77 16.69
CA ILE A 159 8.11 6.96 15.77
C ILE A 159 9.27 6.07 16.20
N VAL A 160 9.62 6.08 17.50
CA VAL A 160 10.68 5.22 18.04
C VAL A 160 10.37 3.74 17.81
N GLY A 161 9.16 3.28 18.13
CA GLY A 161 8.74 1.89 17.92
C GLY A 161 8.78 1.47 16.45
N PHE A 162 8.36 2.36 15.54
CA PHE A 162 8.45 2.12 14.10
C PHE A 162 9.91 1.98 13.64
N VAL A 163 10.80 2.88 14.08
CA VAL A 163 12.23 2.83 13.72
C VAL A 163 12.87 1.54 14.25
N VAL A 164 12.59 1.15 15.49
CA VAL A 164 13.08 -0.11 16.07
C VAL A 164 12.60 -1.31 15.26
N LEU A 165 11.34 -1.33 14.84
CA LEU A 165 10.80 -2.42 14.02
C LEU A 165 11.49 -2.49 12.65
N VAL A 166 11.62 -1.37 11.95
CA VAL A 166 12.32 -1.32 10.65
C VAL A 166 13.76 -1.80 10.81
N PHE A 167 14.45 -1.35 11.86
CA PHE A 167 15.80 -1.80 12.17
C PHE A 167 15.85 -3.32 12.43
N ALA A 168 14.91 -3.87 13.20
CA ALA A 168 14.83 -5.31 13.48
C ALA A 168 14.58 -6.13 12.19
N ILE A 169 13.69 -5.65 11.30
CA ILE A 169 13.43 -6.28 10.00
C ILE A 169 14.69 -6.25 9.14
N MET A 170 15.37 -5.10 9.04
CA MET A 170 16.62 -4.97 8.28
C MET A 170 17.71 -5.90 8.80
N MET A 171 17.88 -5.98 10.13
CA MET A 171 18.83 -6.91 10.74
C MET A 171 18.49 -8.36 10.41
N THR A 172 17.22 -8.74 10.49
CA THR A 172 16.75 -10.08 10.13
C THR A 172 17.05 -10.41 8.67
N VAL A 173 16.74 -9.51 7.74
CA VAL A 173 17.05 -9.68 6.31
C VAL A 173 18.55 -9.81 6.08
N LYS A 174 19.36 -8.99 6.76
CA LYS A 174 20.82 -9.04 6.68
C LYS A 174 21.37 -10.38 7.18
N LEU A 175 20.81 -10.93 8.27
CA LEU A 175 21.18 -12.24 8.81
C LEU A 175 20.81 -13.39 7.86
N VAL A 176 19.60 -13.36 7.29
CA VAL A 176 19.14 -14.37 6.32
C VAL A 176 20.01 -14.36 5.05
N ASN A 177 20.33 -13.18 4.53
CA ASN A 177 21.16 -13.06 3.35
C ASN A 177 22.64 -13.40 3.62
N LYS A 178 23.14 -13.15 4.84
CA LYS A 178 24.50 -13.54 5.25
C LYS A 178 24.67 -15.06 5.32
N LYS A 179 23.62 -15.82 5.63
CA LYS A 179 23.64 -17.30 5.63
C LYS A 179 23.54 -17.95 4.24
N LYS A 180 23.22 -17.17 3.20
CA LYS A 180 23.12 -17.64 1.80
C LYS A 180 24.42 -17.42 0.99
N LYS A 181 25.44 -16.81 1.58
CA LYS A 181 26.82 -16.78 1.08
C LYS A 181 27.63 -17.83 1.81
#